data_AF-J9ZCJ5-F1
#
_entry.id   AF-J9ZCJ5-F1
#
_cell.length_a   1.000
_cell.length_b   1.000
_cell.length_c   1.000
_cell.angle_alpha   90.00
_cell.angle_beta   90.00
_cell.angle_gamma   90.00
#
_symmetry.space_group_name_H-M   'P 1'
#
loop_
_entity.id
_entity.type
_entity.pdbx_description
1 polymer ?
#
loop_
_entity_poly.entity_id
_entity_poly.type
_entity_poly.pdbx_seq_one_letter_code
_entity_poly.pdbx_strand_id
1 'polypeptide(L)'
;MGELYFYDTALRIGAYLNLLPEKVYLHSGTRIGAKKLGIDWKKESLDPAIFPEPFKALKPYEIEDFLCIYKDTFEKKDVSRRRDLSCP
;
A
#
# COMPACT_ATOMS: atom_id res chain seq x y z
N MET A 1 -8.03 7.03 -20.03
CA MET A 1 -8.71 6.48 -18.83
C MET A 1 -7.71 5.57 -18.12
N GLY A 2 -7.38 5.85 -16.86
CA GLY A 2 -6.27 5.18 -16.14
C GLY A 2 -6.74 4.09 -15.19
N GLU A 3 -5.80 3.26 -14.71
CA GLU A 3 -6.00 2.16 -13.75
C GLU A 3 -6.85 2.57 -12.52
N LEU A 4 -6.69 3.82 -12.06
CA LEU A 4 -7.43 4.36 -10.92
C LEU A 4 -8.95 4.40 -11.14
N TYR A 5 -9.42 4.72 -12.36
CA TYR A 5 -10.87 4.75 -12.64
C TYR A 5 -11.50 3.35 -12.58
N PHE A 6 -10.75 2.32 -13.01
CA PHE A 6 -11.19 0.95 -12.89
C PHE A 6 -11.22 0.51 -11.42
N TYR A 7 -10.23 0.91 -10.63
CA TYR A 7 -10.15 0.61 -9.20
C TYR A 7 -11.33 1.22 -8.42
N ASP A 8 -11.59 2.53 -8.57
CA ASP A 8 -12.71 3.22 -7.90
C ASP A 8 -14.07 2.58 -8.23
N THR A 9 -14.26 2.21 -9.50
CA THR A 9 -15.49 1.58 -9.97
C THR A 9 -15.64 0.19 -9.35
N ALA A 10 -14.58 -0.62 -9.38
CA ALA A 10 -14.58 -1.96 -8.78
C ALA A 10 -14.80 -1.89 -7.26
N LEU A 11 -14.18 -0.94 -6.56
CA LEU A 11 -14.32 -0.76 -5.12
C LEU A 11 -15.76 -0.42 -4.72
N ARG A 12 -16.42 0.48 -5.48
CA ARG A 12 -17.83 0.85 -5.24
C ARG A 12 -18.79 -0.31 -5.47
N ILE A 13 -18.59 -1.07 -6.56
CA ILE A 13 -19.36 -2.29 -6.84
C ILE A 13 -19.13 -3.33 -5.74
N GLY A 14 -17.86 -3.54 -5.36
CA GLY A 14 -17.47 -4.45 -4.29
C GLY A 14 -18.12 -4.08 -2.96
N ALA A 15 -18.13 -2.80 -2.59
CA ALA A 15 -18.80 -2.33 -1.38
C ALA A 15 -20.31 -2.61 -1.39
N TYR A 16 -20.98 -2.41 -2.52
CA TYR A 16 -22.40 -2.75 -2.67
C TYR A 16 -22.67 -4.25 -2.55
N LEU A 17 -21.75 -5.08 -3.06
CA LEU A 17 -21.84 -6.55 -3.03
C LEU A 17 -21.23 -7.19 -1.77
N ASN A 18 -20.69 -6.40 -0.84
CA ASN A 18 -19.91 -6.88 0.32
C ASN A 18 -18.66 -7.70 -0.08
N LEU A 19 -18.09 -7.42 -1.25
CA LEU A 19 -16.87 -8.02 -1.82
C LEU A 19 -15.74 -6.99 -1.83
N LEU A 20 -15.22 -6.66 -0.65
CA LEU A 20 -14.10 -5.73 -0.50
C LEU A 20 -12.76 -6.45 -0.73
N PRO A 21 -11.72 -5.72 -1.19
CA PRO A 21 -10.41 -6.32 -1.42
C PRO A 21 -9.78 -6.80 -0.11
N GLU A 22 -9.24 -8.02 -0.13
CA GLU A 22 -8.49 -8.61 1.00
C GLU A 22 -7.00 -8.26 0.97
N LYS A 23 -6.52 -7.73 -0.16
CA LYS A 23 -5.12 -7.36 -0.40
C LYS A 23 -5.02 -5.91 -0.83
N VAL A 24 -3.84 -5.31 -0.60
CA VAL A 24 -3.51 -3.96 -1.05
C VAL A 24 -3.02 -4.06 -2.49
N TYR A 25 -3.82 -3.61 -3.46
CA TYR A 25 -3.45 -3.68 -4.88
C TYR A 25 -2.51 -2.54 -5.27
N LEU A 26 -1.49 -2.85 -6.07
CA LEU A 26 -0.45 -1.91 -6.46
C LEU A 26 -0.63 -1.47 -7.92
N HIS A 27 -1.26 -0.31 -8.12
CA HIS A 27 -1.26 0.39 -9.39
C HIS A 27 -0.20 1.51 -9.41
N SER A 28 -0.10 2.25 -10.52
CA SER A 28 0.93 3.28 -10.74
C SER A 28 1.20 4.20 -9.52
N GLY A 29 0.17 4.84 -8.96
CA GLY A 29 0.28 5.69 -7.76
C GLY A 29 0.73 4.96 -6.50
N THR A 30 0.06 3.86 -6.15
CA THR A 30 0.35 3.04 -4.97
C THR A 30 1.77 2.49 -4.98
N ARG A 31 2.29 2.10 -6.17
CA ARG A 31 3.67 1.63 -6.34
C ARG A 31 4.70 2.69 -5.96
N ILE A 32 4.45 3.95 -6.26
CA ILE A 32 5.33 5.07 -5.88
C ILE A 32 5.35 5.20 -4.35
N GLY A 33 4.18 5.17 -3.72
CA GLY A 33 4.05 5.22 -2.26
C GLY A 33 4.77 4.05 -1.58
N ALA A 34 4.49 2.82 -2.01
CA ALA A 34 5.13 1.61 -1.50
C ALA A 34 6.66 1.65 -1.66
N LYS A 35 7.14 2.09 -2.83
CA LYS A 35 8.58 2.25 -3.10
C LYS A 35 9.24 3.24 -2.14
N LYS A 36 8.61 4.37 -1.88
CA LYS A 36 9.15 5.41 -0.98
C LYS A 36 9.16 4.97 0.49
N LEU A 37 8.21 4.12 0.88
CA LEU A 37 8.19 3.48 2.21
C LEU A 37 9.13 2.29 2.35
N GLY A 38 9.84 1.88 1.28
CA GLY A 38 10.74 0.72 1.31
C GLY A 38 10.03 -0.63 1.32
N ILE A 39 8.77 -0.67 0.88
CA ILE A 39 7.94 -1.88 0.76
C ILE A 39 8.12 -2.48 -0.64
N ASP A 40 7.90 -3.79 -0.79
CA ASP A 40 8.07 -4.53 -2.04
C ASP A 40 7.06 -4.11 -3.13
N TRP A 41 7.38 -3.03 -3.84
CA TRP A 41 6.52 -2.39 -4.84
C TRP A 41 6.44 -3.11 -6.20
N LYS A 42 7.20 -4.20 -6.38
CA LYS A 42 7.26 -4.95 -7.66
C LYS A 42 6.10 -5.93 -7.81
N LYS A 43 5.44 -6.29 -6.71
CA LYS A 43 4.26 -7.18 -6.72
C LYS A 43 3.03 -6.49 -7.29
N GLU A 44 2.03 -7.27 -7.69
CA GLU A 44 0.72 -6.74 -8.09
C GLU A 44 -0.16 -6.39 -6.89
N SER A 45 0.03 -7.10 -5.78
CA SER A 45 -0.68 -6.87 -4.52
C SER A 45 0.20 -7.23 -3.33
N LEU A 46 -0.14 -6.69 -2.17
CA LEU A 46 0.53 -6.90 -0.90
C LEU A 46 -0.46 -7.40 0.14
N ASP A 47 0.02 -8.29 1.00
CA ASP A 47 -0.71 -8.71 2.19
C ASP A 47 -0.71 -7.56 3.22
N PRO A 48 -1.86 -7.12 3.76
CA PRO A 48 -1.94 -6.06 4.76
C PRO A 48 -1.06 -6.31 5.99
N ALA A 49 -0.78 -7.57 6.34
CA ALA A 49 0.01 -7.95 7.51
C ALA A 49 1.49 -7.51 7.41
N ILE A 50 2.00 -7.23 6.20
CA ILE A 50 3.40 -6.77 6.04
C ILE A 50 3.58 -5.29 6.40
N PHE A 51 2.49 -4.53 6.50
CA PHE A 51 2.54 -3.11 6.79
C PHE A 51 2.80 -2.86 8.29
N PRO A 52 3.47 -1.75 8.66
CA PRO A 52 3.77 -1.45 10.05
C PRO A 52 2.49 -1.15 10.84
N GLU A 53 2.59 -1.21 12.18
CA GLU A 53 1.46 -1.07 13.12
C GLU A 53 0.42 0.02 12.78
N PRO A 54 0.80 1.25 12.36
CA PRO A 54 -0.19 2.28 12.03
C PRO A 54 -1.20 1.87 10.94
N PHE A 55 -0.82 0.95 10.05
CA PHE A 55 -1.67 0.47 8.95
C PHE A 55 -2.53 -0.72 9.33
N LYS A 56 -2.25 -1.40 10.45
CA LYS A 56 -3.00 -2.62 10.83
C LYS A 56 -4.45 -2.33 11.23
N ALA A 57 -4.75 -1.09 11.60
CA ALA A 57 -6.11 -0.63 11.86
C ALA A 57 -6.89 -0.29 10.58
N LEU A 58 -6.21 -0.23 9.43
CA LEU A 58 -6.78 0.15 8.14
C LEU A 58 -7.17 -1.07 7.33
N LYS A 59 -8.25 -0.94 6.56
CA LYS A 59 -8.64 -1.93 5.57
C LYS A 59 -7.73 -1.87 4.35
N PRO A 60 -7.65 -2.93 3.53
CA PRO A 60 -6.70 -2.99 2.43
C PRO A 60 -6.85 -1.87 1.39
N TYR A 61 -8.09 -1.42 1.14
CA TYR A 61 -8.34 -0.28 0.25
C TYR A 61 -7.94 1.07 0.86
N GLU A 62 -8.01 1.22 2.20
CA GLU A 62 -7.57 2.45 2.88
C GLU A 62 -6.04 2.58 2.88
N ILE A 63 -5.34 1.44 2.98
CA ILE A 63 -3.88 1.39 2.81
C ILE A 63 -3.51 1.76 1.38
N GLU A 64 -4.23 1.24 0.39
CA GLU A 64 -4.06 1.59 -1.02
C GLU A 64 -4.22 3.11 -1.24
N ASP A 65 -5.36 3.67 -0.84
CA ASP A 65 -5.67 5.11 -0.94
C ASP A 65 -4.56 5.95 -0.31
N PHE A 66 -4.11 5.58 0.90
CA PHE A 66 -3.02 6.28 1.58
C PHE A 66 -1.74 6.30 0.76
N LEU A 67 -1.34 5.15 0.20
CA LEU A 67 -0.13 5.03 -0.61
C LEU A 67 -0.25 5.82 -1.91
N CYS A 68 -1.43 5.86 -2.53
CA CYS A 68 -1.66 6.58 -3.79
C CYS A 68 -1.73 8.10 -3.60
N ILE A 69 -2.47 8.57 -2.59
CA ILE A 69 -2.73 9.99 -2.33
C ILE A 69 -1.47 10.66 -1.78
N TYR A 70 -0.84 10.06 -0.76
CA TYR A 70 0.32 10.65 -0.07
C TYR A 70 1.67 10.26 -0.67
N LYS A 71 1.68 9.63 -1.85
CA LYS A 71 2.93 9.22 -2.54
C LYS A 71 3.95 10.35 -2.65
N ASP A 72 3.51 11.59 -2.80
CA ASP A 72 4.38 12.75 -2.97
C ASP A 72 4.87 13.33 -1.64
N THR A 73 4.18 13.03 -0.53
CA THR A 73 4.53 13.42 0.83
C THR A 73 5.63 12.55 1.44
N PHE A 74 5.78 11.30 0.98
CA PHE A 74 6.87 10.46 1.47
C PHE A 74 8.22 10.95 0.91
N GLU A 75 9.11 11.33 1.81
CA GLU A 75 10.53 11.49 1.52
C GLU A 75 11.16 10.10 1.38
N LYS A 76 12.20 9.96 0.53
CA LYS A 76 12.91 8.68 0.42
C LYS A 76 13.50 8.34 1.78
N LYS A 77 13.05 7.26 2.41
CA LYS A 77 13.80 6.70 3.54
C LYS A 77 15.10 6.14 3.00
N ASP A 78 16.22 6.74 3.43
CA ASP A 78 17.55 6.17 3.27
C ASP A 78 17.60 4.88 4.10
N VAL A 79 17.41 3.72 3.47
CA VAL A 79 17.47 2.40 4.11
C VAL A 79 18.93 2.02 4.33
N SER A 80 19.65 2.83 5.12
CA SER A 80 21.07 2.60 5.46
C SER A 80 21.32 2.43 6.95
N ARG A 81 20.26 2.31 7.77
CA ARG A 81 20.37 2.05 9.23
C ARG A 81 19.42 0.96 9.71
N ARG A 82 19.82 -0.30 9.51
CA ARG A 82 19.63 -1.40 10.48
C ARG A 82 20.77 -2.40 10.32
N ARG A 83 21.91 -2.09 10.92
CA ARG A 83 22.95 -3.07 11.29
C ARG A 83 23.18 -2.91 12.78
N ASP A 84 22.33 -3.55 13.57
CA ASP A 84 22.58 -3.85 14.97
C ASP A 84 21.31 -4.39 15.62
N LEU A 85 21.27 -5.71 15.82
CA LEU A 85 20.96 -6.36 17.09
C LEU A 85 21.18 -7.86 16.87
N SER A 86 22.47 -8.19 16.68
CA SER A 86 23.01 -9.45 17.17
C SER A 86 23.37 -9.27 18.65
N CYS A 87 23.23 -10.37 19.39
CA CYS A 87 23.73 -10.70 20.75
C CYS A 87 22.74 -10.61 21.92
N PRO A 88 22.95 -11.43 22.96
CA PRO A 88 24.01 -12.45 23.14
C PRO A 88 23.60 -13.88 22.79
#